data_AF-A0A6L5YU55-F1
#
_entry.id   AF-A0A6L5YU55-F1
#
_cell.length_a   1.000
_cell.length_b   1.000
_cell.length_c   1.000
_cell.angle_alpha   90.00
_cell.angle_beta   90.00
_cell.angle_gamma   90.00
#
_symmetry.space_group_name_H-M   'P 1'
#
loop_
_entity.id
_entity.type
_entity.pdbx_description
1 polymer ?
#
loop_
_entity_poly.entity_id
_entity_poly.type
_entity_poly.pdbx_seq_one_letter_code
_entity_poly.pdbx_strand_id
1 'polypeptide(L)'
;MKGESGIMIFAPIKSKIKVEEPLYDSDHHPVLNEDGTQAKEQVEREFKSFRPCYVFDVSQTEGEPLPSLANQLNDSVEDYEHIKEALLSISPVPISFEDIAGNANGYYSPDAGKIVVQKDMGQLQTIKTMLHEISHATYGHGSKDDKTDKETKEVQAESTAFWVAGMLGLDTSDYSFGYIAGWSKDKEVSELKDNLELIKKTADKITSDIDSYMKEVFKHEQKSTDIDSDVEVYFTVAECSEFHSMAGYTEKIESAEEAKGIFESIPKEMYSYIPAIGIQLIDKKTGEEITQCDVINRGVANYDMLQYYSEIIENPKAMKMLGKLAELFPDIEVVGEAPALDIAEPCLAVRKKPDKFFKKIVMG
;
A
#
# COMPACT_ATOMS: atom_id res chain seq x y z
N MET A 1 -29.90 -16.71 5.21
CA MET A 1 -30.91 -17.80 5.35
C MET A 1 -32.30 -17.26 5.67
N LYS A 2 -33.37 -18.09 5.66
CA LYS A 2 -34.72 -17.67 6.14
C LYS A 2 -34.68 -17.47 7.66
N GLY A 3 -34.92 -16.24 8.12
CA GLY A 3 -35.05 -15.90 9.55
C GLY A 3 -33.94 -15.00 10.13
N GLU A 4 -32.99 -14.57 9.32
CA GLU A 4 -31.86 -13.75 9.78
C GLU A 4 -32.19 -12.25 9.81
N SER A 5 -31.70 -11.56 10.84
CA SER A 5 -31.97 -10.14 11.06
C SER A 5 -30.84 -9.31 10.47
N GLY A 6 -31.15 -8.44 9.51
CA GLY A 6 -30.17 -7.53 8.92
C GLY A 6 -29.72 -6.46 9.92
N ILE A 7 -28.45 -6.07 9.83
CA ILE A 7 -27.87 -4.93 10.53
C ILE A 7 -28.27 -3.67 9.76
N MET A 8 -29.03 -2.79 10.40
CA MET A 8 -29.41 -1.51 9.79
C MET A 8 -28.21 -0.55 9.82
N ILE A 9 -27.81 -0.09 8.65
CA ILE A 9 -26.81 0.97 8.47
C ILE A 9 -27.43 2.16 7.75
N PHE A 10 -26.79 3.33 7.87
CA PHE A 10 -27.15 4.52 7.11
C PHE A 10 -26.22 4.64 5.90
N ALA A 11 -26.73 4.31 4.71
CA ALA A 11 -25.97 4.46 3.47
C ALA A 11 -26.12 5.87 2.89
N PRO A 12 -25.02 6.53 2.48
CA PRO A 12 -25.09 7.84 1.86
C PRO A 12 -25.77 7.75 0.50
N ILE A 13 -26.67 8.71 0.23
CA ILE A 13 -27.35 8.86 -1.05
C ILE A 13 -27.29 10.32 -1.50
N LYS A 14 -27.11 10.50 -2.81
CA LYS A 14 -27.33 11.78 -3.47
C LYS A 14 -28.77 11.81 -3.93
N SER A 15 -29.60 12.67 -3.35
CA SER A 15 -30.97 12.87 -3.79
C SER A 15 -31.14 14.27 -4.36
N LYS A 16 -31.86 14.37 -5.48
CA LYS A 16 -32.26 15.67 -6.03
C LYS A 16 -33.69 15.96 -5.59
N ILE A 17 -33.90 17.06 -4.90
CA ILE A 17 -35.22 17.47 -4.41
C ILE A 17 -35.53 18.83 -5.00
N LYS A 18 -36.77 19.01 -5.47
CA LYS A 18 -37.28 20.32 -5.90
C LYS A 18 -37.73 21.08 -4.67
N VAL A 19 -37.11 22.23 -4.42
CA VAL A 19 -37.45 23.12 -3.31
C VAL A 19 -37.93 24.46 -3.86
N GLU A 20 -38.89 25.08 -3.17
CA GLU A 20 -39.35 26.42 -3.51
C GLU A 20 -38.47 27.45 -2.80
N GLU A 21 -37.70 28.22 -3.58
CA GLU A 21 -36.85 29.29 -3.08
C GLU A 21 -37.40 30.67 -3.48
N PRO A 22 -37.17 31.72 -2.68
CA PRO A 22 -37.62 33.07 -3.03
C PRO A 22 -36.89 33.58 -4.28
N LEU A 23 -37.65 34.12 -5.23
CA LEU A 23 -37.13 34.64 -6.49
C LEU A 23 -36.61 36.08 -6.32
N TYR A 24 -35.44 36.36 -6.90
CA TYR A 24 -34.81 37.69 -6.92
C TYR A 24 -34.52 38.13 -8.36
N ASP A 25 -34.58 39.43 -8.63
CA ASP A 25 -34.17 39.99 -9.92
C ASP A 25 -32.64 40.07 -10.05
N SER A 26 -32.16 40.53 -11.21
CA SER A 26 -30.71 40.68 -11.49
C SER A 26 -29.97 41.60 -10.52
N ASP A 27 -30.70 42.49 -9.82
CA ASP A 27 -30.17 43.45 -8.85
C ASP A 27 -30.40 42.98 -7.39
N HIS A 28 -30.78 41.71 -7.19
CA HIS A 28 -31.06 41.07 -5.90
C HIS A 28 -32.26 41.64 -5.14
N HIS A 29 -33.22 42.28 -5.81
CA HIS A 29 -34.48 42.67 -5.19
C HIS A 29 -35.51 41.54 -5.24
N PRO A 30 -36.34 41.37 -4.19
CA PRO A 30 -37.36 40.32 -4.17
C PRO A 30 -38.38 40.56 -5.28
N VAL A 31 -38.57 39.57 -6.15
CA VAL A 31 -39.64 39.59 -7.14
C VAL A 31 -40.95 39.35 -6.41
N LEU A 32 -41.95 40.22 -6.61
CA LEU A 32 -43.26 40.11 -5.96
C LEU A 32 -44.31 39.61 -6.95
N ASN A 33 -45.22 38.77 -6.46
CA ASN A 33 -46.45 38.38 -7.15
C ASN A 33 -47.45 39.56 -7.17
N GLU A 34 -48.50 39.44 -7.97
CA GLU A 34 -49.55 40.47 -8.08
C GLU A 34 -50.27 40.77 -6.76
N ASP A 35 -50.25 39.84 -5.80
CA ASP A 35 -50.81 39.98 -4.46
C ASP A 35 -49.85 40.63 -3.44
N GLY A 36 -48.65 41.02 -3.87
CA GLY A 36 -47.61 41.63 -3.02
C GLY A 36 -46.80 40.63 -2.20
N THR A 37 -47.03 39.32 -2.34
CA THR A 37 -46.19 38.28 -1.72
C THR A 37 -44.93 38.02 -2.55
N GLN A 38 -43.84 37.57 -1.92
CA GLN A 38 -42.62 37.25 -2.66
C GLN A 38 -42.83 36.02 -3.56
N ALA A 39 -42.55 36.18 -4.85
CA ALA A 39 -42.55 35.12 -5.83
C ALA A 39 -41.51 34.05 -5.45
N LYS A 40 -41.84 32.78 -5.72
CA LYS A 40 -40.94 31.65 -5.50
C LYS A 40 -40.73 30.90 -6.80
N GLU A 41 -39.54 30.34 -6.97
CA GLU A 41 -39.23 29.42 -8.05
C GLU A 41 -38.92 28.02 -7.53
N GLN A 42 -39.24 27.00 -8.32
CA GLN A 42 -38.82 25.63 -8.02
C GLN A 42 -37.40 25.42 -8.54
N VAL A 43 -36.46 25.31 -7.63
CA VAL A 43 -35.07 24.97 -7.94
C VAL A 43 -34.76 23.54 -7.53
N GLU A 44 -34.05 22.81 -8.39
CA GLU A 44 -33.57 21.47 -8.09
C GLU A 44 -32.26 21.58 -7.31
N ARG A 45 -32.25 21.10 -6.07
CA ARG A 45 -31.07 21.06 -5.21
C ARG A 45 -30.63 19.62 -4.98
N GLU A 46 -29.34 19.38 -5.08
CA GLU A 46 -28.72 18.10 -4.75
C GLU A 46 -28.40 18.08 -3.25
N PHE A 47 -29.04 17.18 -2.52
CA PHE A 47 -28.76 16.94 -1.11
C PHE A 47 -27.96 15.65 -0.96
N LYS A 48 -26.94 15.69 -0.10
CA LYS A 48 -26.30 14.50 0.44
C LYS A 48 -27.09 14.08 1.69
N SER A 49 -27.82 12.98 1.60
CA SER A 49 -28.62 12.44 2.71
C SER A 49 -28.21 11.00 2.99
N PHE A 50 -28.80 10.38 4.00
CA PHE A 50 -28.59 8.97 4.32
C PHE A 50 -29.93 8.24 4.28
N ARG A 51 -29.93 7.00 3.77
CA ARG A 51 -31.08 6.10 3.88
C ARG A 51 -30.74 4.91 4.76
N PRO A 52 -31.67 4.43 5.60
CA PRO A 52 -31.50 3.15 6.26
C PRO A 52 -31.48 2.05 5.20
N CYS A 53 -30.44 1.21 5.22
CA CYS A 53 -30.40 -0.05 4.49
C CYS A 53 -29.91 -1.16 5.40
N TYR A 54 -30.26 -2.39 5.07
CA TYR A 54 -29.89 -3.54 5.86
C TYR A 54 -28.75 -4.27 5.17
N VAL A 55 -27.64 -4.45 5.89
CA VAL A 55 -26.55 -5.35 5.50
C VAL A 55 -26.67 -6.62 6.34
N PHE A 56 -26.21 -7.73 5.79
CA PHE A 56 -26.19 -9.01 6.47
C PHE A 56 -24.73 -9.40 6.66
N ASP A 57 -24.40 -10.08 7.76
CA ASP A 57 -23.07 -10.66 7.90
C ASP A 57 -22.83 -11.65 6.75
N VAL A 58 -21.58 -11.75 6.27
CA VAL A 58 -21.21 -12.61 5.14
C VAL A 58 -21.65 -14.05 5.41
N SER A 59 -21.55 -14.53 6.66
CA SER A 59 -21.98 -15.87 7.07
C SER A 59 -23.48 -16.12 6.92
N GLN A 60 -24.28 -15.07 6.73
CA GLN A 60 -25.75 -15.08 6.65
C GLN A 60 -26.26 -14.96 5.20
N THR A 61 -25.36 -14.77 4.25
CA THR A 61 -25.64 -14.60 2.82
C THR A 61 -25.32 -15.86 2.03
N GLU A 62 -26.07 -16.10 0.95
CA GLU A 62 -25.79 -17.16 -0.03
C GLU A 62 -25.50 -16.49 -1.38
N GLY A 63 -24.38 -16.81 -2.03
CA GLY A 63 -23.94 -16.20 -3.28
C GLY A 63 -22.52 -16.61 -3.66
N GLU A 64 -22.02 -16.13 -4.80
CA GLU A 64 -20.57 -16.19 -5.10
C GLU A 64 -19.81 -15.58 -3.91
N PRO A 65 -18.80 -16.27 -3.36
CA PRO A 65 -18.00 -15.69 -2.29
C PRO A 65 -17.51 -14.33 -2.75
N LEU A 66 -17.63 -13.32 -1.88
CA LEU A 66 -16.95 -12.05 -2.09
C LEU A 66 -15.48 -12.38 -2.42
N PRO A 67 -14.83 -11.68 -3.37
CA PRO A 67 -13.45 -11.94 -3.71
C PRO A 67 -12.66 -11.97 -2.41
N SER A 68 -12.25 -13.17 -2.04
CA SER A 68 -11.52 -13.37 -0.81
C SER A 68 -10.13 -12.84 -1.09
N LEU A 69 -9.72 -11.79 -0.37
CA LEU A 69 -8.32 -11.57 -0.05
C LEU A 69 -7.89 -12.72 0.88
N ALA A 70 -7.88 -13.94 0.35
CA ALA A 70 -7.42 -15.11 1.05
C ALA A 70 -6.05 -15.48 0.48
N ASN A 71 -5.05 -15.19 1.29
CA ASN A 71 -3.86 -15.99 1.62
C ASN A 71 -2.81 -14.98 2.11
N GLN A 72 -2.20 -15.08 3.29
CA GLN A 72 -1.97 -16.24 4.14
C GLN A 72 -1.67 -15.77 5.57
N LEU A 73 -2.06 -16.58 6.55
CA LEU A 73 -1.47 -16.62 7.88
C LEU A 73 0.05 -16.77 7.75
N ASN A 74 0.77 -15.65 7.79
CA ASN A 74 2.12 -15.59 8.29
C ASN A 74 2.12 -14.44 9.30
N ASP A 75 2.64 -14.69 10.51
CA ASP A 75 2.94 -13.64 11.48
C ASP A 75 4.00 -12.64 10.95
N SER A 76 4.55 -12.87 9.75
CA SER A 76 5.42 -11.95 9.04
C SER A 76 4.60 -10.84 8.38
N VAL A 77 4.81 -9.60 8.81
CA VAL A 77 4.27 -8.41 8.15
C VAL A 77 5.23 -8.03 7.03
N GLU A 78 4.72 -7.94 5.79
CA GLU A 78 5.46 -7.37 4.67
C GLU A 78 5.89 -5.94 5.04
N ASP A 79 7.15 -5.59 4.79
CA ASP A 79 7.76 -4.31 5.20
C ASP A 79 7.70 -3.99 6.70
N TYR A 80 7.67 -5.01 7.58
CA TYR A 80 7.57 -4.85 9.03
C TYR A 80 8.53 -3.79 9.60
N GLU A 81 9.82 -3.84 9.23
CA GLU A 81 10.82 -2.92 9.77
C GLU A 81 10.54 -1.48 9.32
N HIS A 82 10.23 -1.25 8.04
CA HIS A 82 9.87 0.07 7.53
C HIS A 82 8.59 0.62 8.17
N ILE A 83 7.56 -0.21 8.34
CA ILE A 83 6.32 0.19 9.03
C ILE A 83 6.61 0.53 10.49
N LYS A 84 7.39 -0.30 11.18
CA LYS A 84 7.78 -0.07 12.59
C LYS A 84 8.57 1.22 12.73
N GLU A 85 9.55 1.47 11.86
CA GLU A 85 10.34 2.71 11.84
C GLU A 85 9.46 3.93 11.55
N ALA A 86 8.52 3.82 10.61
CA ALA A 86 7.54 4.87 10.36
C ALA A 86 6.74 5.20 11.63
N LEU A 87 6.21 4.18 12.31
CA LEU A 87 5.46 4.37 13.56
C LEU A 87 6.31 4.97 14.68
N LEU A 88 7.59 4.58 14.81
CA LEU A 88 8.52 5.21 15.73
C LEU A 88 8.73 6.69 15.40
N SER A 89 8.84 7.03 14.12
CA SER A 89 9.07 8.40 13.66
C SER A 89 7.84 9.30 13.80
N ILE A 90 6.63 8.78 13.55
CA ILE A 90 5.40 9.57 13.59
C ILE A 90 4.77 9.66 14.97
N SER A 91 5.22 8.82 15.91
CA SER A 91 4.69 8.79 17.27
C SER A 91 4.82 10.17 17.95
N PRO A 92 3.74 10.70 18.57
CA PRO A 92 3.78 11.98 19.29
C PRO A 92 4.74 11.98 20.48
N VAL A 93 5.05 10.79 21.01
CA VAL A 93 5.91 10.57 22.17
C VAL A 93 6.88 9.40 21.91
N PRO A 94 8.04 9.34 22.60
CA PRO A 94 8.97 8.24 22.44
C PRO A 94 8.33 6.87 22.73
N ILE A 95 8.61 5.89 21.88
CA ILE A 95 8.21 4.50 22.06
C ILE A 95 9.42 3.70 22.56
N SER A 96 9.20 2.85 23.56
CA SER A 96 10.19 1.93 24.11
C SER A 96 9.66 0.50 24.10
N PHE A 97 10.54 -0.48 23.90
CA PHE A 97 10.21 -1.89 23.94
C PHE A 97 10.78 -2.49 25.23
N GLU A 98 9.92 -2.84 26.17
CA GLU A 98 10.29 -3.27 27.52
C GLU A 98 9.55 -4.57 27.91
N ASP A 99 9.97 -5.23 29.01
CA ASP A 99 9.17 -6.28 29.64
C ASP A 99 8.09 -5.63 30.53
N ILE A 100 6.84 -5.85 30.15
CA ILE A 100 5.66 -5.39 30.87
C ILE A 100 5.15 -6.53 31.75
N ALA A 101 5.01 -6.26 33.05
CA ALA A 101 4.46 -7.23 33.98
C ALA A 101 2.95 -7.42 33.74
N GLY A 102 2.51 -8.66 33.56
CA GLY A 102 1.10 -9.03 33.42
C GLY A 102 0.73 -9.43 31.99
N ASN A 103 -0.51 -9.14 31.60
CA ASN A 103 -1.07 -9.54 30.30
C ASN A 103 -1.24 -8.35 29.32
N ALA A 104 -0.65 -7.20 29.64
CA ALA A 104 -0.75 -6.03 28.78
C ALA A 104 0.31 -6.08 27.67
N ASN A 105 -0.11 -5.83 26.44
CA ASN A 105 0.78 -5.80 25.28
C ASN A 105 1.49 -4.44 25.13
N GLY A 106 0.93 -3.38 25.71
CA GLY A 106 1.49 -2.03 25.67
C GLY A 106 0.73 -1.09 26.59
N TYR A 107 1.25 0.13 26.76
CA TYR A 107 0.54 1.25 27.37
C TYR A 107 1.16 2.60 27.00
N TYR A 108 0.30 3.60 26.83
CA TYR A 108 0.65 5.01 26.84
C TYR A 108 0.66 5.57 28.27
N SER A 109 1.72 6.29 28.64
CA SER A 109 1.85 6.99 29.91
C SER A 109 1.82 8.51 29.68
N PRO A 110 0.68 9.17 29.96
CA PRO A 110 0.55 10.62 29.78
C PRO A 110 1.47 11.41 30.72
N ASP A 111 1.64 10.94 31.96
CA ASP A 111 2.48 11.61 32.97
C ASP A 111 3.96 11.54 32.61
N ALA A 112 4.42 10.41 32.06
CA ALA A 112 5.80 10.23 31.64
C ALA A 112 6.06 10.69 30.20
N GLY A 113 5.01 10.97 29.42
CA GLY A 113 5.10 11.34 28.01
C GLY A 113 5.81 10.28 27.16
N LYS A 114 5.46 8.99 27.35
CA LYS A 114 6.05 7.87 26.61
C LYS A 114 5.05 6.76 26.33
N ILE A 115 5.33 5.96 25.31
CA ILE A 115 4.67 4.68 25.04
C ILE A 115 5.63 3.54 25.38
N VAL A 116 5.11 2.49 26.01
CA VAL A 116 5.83 1.25 26.26
C VAL A 116 5.10 0.11 25.57
N VAL A 117 5.83 -0.66 24.77
CA VAL A 117 5.33 -1.83 24.05
C VAL A 117 6.04 -3.07 24.59
N GLN A 118 5.32 -4.17 24.79
CA GLN A 118 5.90 -5.44 25.21
C GLN A 118 6.87 -5.92 24.13
N LYS A 119 8.12 -6.19 24.53
CA LYS A 119 9.12 -6.76 23.62
C LYS A 119 8.79 -8.21 23.27
N ASP A 120 9.37 -8.68 22.16
CA ASP A 120 9.31 -10.08 21.70
C ASP A 120 7.89 -10.59 21.35
N MET A 121 6.95 -9.70 21.04
CA MET A 121 5.66 -10.05 20.46
C MET A 121 5.77 -10.37 18.96
N GLY A 122 4.79 -11.09 18.41
CA GLY A 122 4.65 -11.26 16.96
C GLY A 122 4.57 -9.91 16.24
N GLN A 123 5.05 -9.86 14.99
CA GLN A 123 5.19 -8.60 14.24
C GLN A 123 3.85 -7.88 14.09
N LEU A 124 2.81 -8.61 13.67
CA LEU A 124 1.46 -8.06 13.53
C LEU A 124 0.92 -7.51 14.85
N GLN A 125 1.08 -8.26 15.95
CA GLN A 125 0.65 -7.81 17.28
C GLN A 125 1.41 -6.55 17.72
N THR A 126 2.72 -6.49 17.43
CA THR A 126 3.55 -5.33 17.72
C THR A 126 3.02 -4.08 17.01
N ILE A 127 2.74 -4.18 15.70
CA ILE A 127 2.21 -3.06 14.92
C ILE A 127 0.82 -2.64 15.43
N LYS A 128 -0.09 -3.60 15.66
CA LYS A 128 -1.42 -3.33 16.23
C LYS A 128 -1.32 -2.57 17.55
N THR A 129 -0.47 -3.04 18.47
CA THR A 129 -0.26 -2.39 19.76
C THR A 129 0.35 -0.99 19.60
N MET A 130 1.34 -0.80 18.74
CA MET A 130 1.91 0.53 18.48
C MET A 130 0.83 1.50 17.97
N LEU A 131 0.01 1.09 17.00
CA LEU A 131 -1.08 1.91 16.46
C LEU A 131 -2.12 2.29 17.53
N HIS A 132 -2.47 1.35 18.41
CA HIS A 132 -3.39 1.58 19.52
C HIS A 132 -2.83 2.62 20.49
N GLU A 133 -1.59 2.46 20.95
CA GLU A 133 -0.97 3.39 21.90
C GLU A 133 -0.65 4.76 21.30
N ILE A 134 -0.25 4.81 20.02
CA ILE A 134 -0.08 6.07 19.26
C ILE A 134 -1.43 6.80 19.16
N SER A 135 -2.53 6.08 18.98
CA SER A 135 -3.87 6.68 18.95
C SER A 135 -4.21 7.31 20.30
N HIS A 136 -3.98 6.60 21.42
CA HIS A 136 -4.13 7.18 22.76
C HIS A 136 -3.29 8.46 22.95
N ALA A 137 -2.03 8.43 22.54
CA ALA A 137 -1.15 9.60 22.64
C ALA A 137 -1.63 10.76 21.75
N THR A 138 -2.10 10.47 20.54
CA THR A 138 -2.60 11.47 19.57
C THR A 138 -3.86 12.17 20.08
N TYR A 139 -4.73 11.44 20.78
CA TYR A 139 -5.92 12.01 21.42
C TYR A 139 -5.62 12.72 22.75
N GLY A 140 -4.42 12.57 23.31
CA GLY A 140 -4.09 13.08 24.65
C GLY A 140 -4.86 12.36 25.76
N HIS A 141 -5.22 11.09 25.53
CA HIS A 141 -5.98 10.28 26.48
C HIS A 141 -5.26 10.17 27.83
N GLY A 142 -6.00 10.35 28.92
CA GLY A 142 -5.48 10.27 30.29
C GLY A 142 -4.67 11.49 30.74
N SER A 143 -4.58 12.56 29.92
CA SER A 143 -4.06 13.85 30.37
C SER A 143 -4.97 14.52 31.40
N LYS A 144 -4.45 15.52 32.13
CA LYS A 144 -5.21 16.23 33.19
C LYS A 144 -6.47 16.93 32.68
N ASP A 145 -6.47 17.33 31.40
CA ASP A 145 -7.58 18.03 30.77
C ASP A 145 -8.55 17.09 30.03
N ASP A 146 -8.23 15.80 29.95
CA ASP A 146 -9.04 14.81 29.26
C ASP A 146 -10.24 14.38 30.11
N LYS A 147 -11.43 14.77 29.64
CA LYS A 147 -12.72 14.49 30.27
C LYS A 147 -13.46 13.31 29.62
N THR A 148 -12.85 12.67 28.64
CA THR A 148 -13.45 11.55 27.91
C THR A 148 -13.61 10.36 28.87
N ASP A 149 -14.72 9.63 28.78
CA ASP A 149 -14.90 8.41 29.57
C ASP A 149 -14.01 7.29 29.05
N LYS A 150 -13.69 6.31 29.90
CA LYS A 150 -12.75 5.24 29.55
C LYS A 150 -13.21 4.45 28.32
N GLU A 151 -14.48 4.09 28.24
CA GLU A 151 -14.99 3.25 27.14
C GLU A 151 -14.84 3.97 25.80
N THR A 152 -15.14 5.27 25.76
CA THR A 152 -14.94 6.10 24.57
C THR A 152 -13.47 6.20 24.17
N LYS A 153 -12.54 6.29 25.13
CA LYS A 153 -11.09 6.30 24.81
C LYS A 153 -10.65 5.01 24.12
N GLU A 154 -11.05 3.86 24.66
CA GLU A 154 -10.71 2.54 24.09
C GLU A 154 -11.37 2.35 22.72
N VAL A 155 -12.63 2.77 22.55
CA VAL A 155 -13.33 2.72 21.25
C VAL A 155 -12.59 3.55 20.21
N GLN A 156 -12.20 4.78 20.55
CA GLN A 156 -11.48 5.66 19.64
C GLN A 156 -10.11 5.10 19.26
N ALA A 157 -9.32 4.66 20.25
CA ALA A 157 -7.98 4.12 20.01
C ALA A 157 -8.03 2.82 19.19
N GLU A 158 -8.89 1.87 19.57
CA GLU A 158 -9.03 0.59 18.87
C GLU A 158 -9.56 0.79 17.44
N SER A 159 -10.56 1.66 17.26
CA SER A 159 -11.15 1.92 15.94
C SER A 159 -10.16 2.61 15.00
N THR A 160 -9.35 3.54 15.51
CA THR A 160 -8.28 4.17 14.74
C THR A 160 -7.19 3.16 14.39
N ALA A 161 -6.76 2.33 15.34
CA ALA A 161 -5.77 1.29 15.09
C ALA A 161 -6.23 0.27 14.04
N PHE A 162 -7.49 -0.18 14.12
CA PHE A 162 -8.11 -1.04 13.12
C PHE A 162 -8.14 -0.40 11.73
N TRP A 163 -8.58 0.86 11.65
CA TRP A 163 -8.68 1.54 10.36
C TRP A 163 -7.30 1.70 9.70
N VAL A 164 -6.30 2.15 10.46
CA VAL A 164 -4.94 2.31 9.95
C VAL A 164 -4.34 0.95 9.57
N ALA A 165 -4.51 -0.09 10.40
CA ALA A 165 -4.04 -1.43 10.07
C ALA A 165 -4.63 -1.96 8.76
N GLY A 166 -5.94 -1.76 8.55
CA GLY A 166 -6.59 -2.12 7.28
C GLY A 166 -6.08 -1.33 6.07
N MET A 167 -5.78 -0.04 6.24
CA MET A 167 -5.17 0.79 5.19
C MET A 167 -3.74 0.34 4.83
N LEU A 168 -3.01 -0.24 5.79
CA LEU A 168 -1.68 -0.84 5.58
C LEU A 168 -1.76 -2.28 5.04
N GLY A 169 -2.95 -2.82 4.76
CA GLY A 169 -3.12 -4.18 4.28
C GLY A 169 -2.88 -5.28 5.34
N LEU A 170 -2.83 -4.91 6.62
CA LEU A 170 -2.58 -5.86 7.71
C LEU A 170 -3.84 -6.65 8.07
N ASP A 171 -3.66 -7.88 8.57
CA ASP A 171 -4.79 -8.72 8.98
C ASP A 171 -5.50 -8.14 10.21
N THR A 172 -6.76 -7.75 10.01
CA THR A 172 -7.64 -7.19 11.03
C THR A 172 -8.71 -8.18 11.51
N SER A 173 -8.65 -9.46 11.13
CA SER A 173 -9.69 -10.45 11.43
C SER A 173 -9.92 -10.70 12.93
N ASP A 174 -8.86 -10.58 13.74
CA ASP A 174 -8.93 -10.75 15.20
C ASP A 174 -9.54 -9.55 15.95
N TYR A 175 -9.76 -8.41 15.29
CA TYR A 175 -10.42 -7.27 15.95
C TYR A 175 -11.89 -7.62 16.23
N SER A 176 -12.31 -7.48 17.49
CA SER A 176 -13.68 -7.74 17.91
C SER A 176 -14.34 -6.48 18.46
N PHE A 177 -15.30 -5.94 17.72
CA PHE A 177 -16.03 -4.73 18.09
C PHE A 177 -17.33 -5.00 18.88
N GLY A 178 -17.47 -6.17 19.51
CA GLY A 178 -18.70 -6.55 20.21
C GLY A 178 -19.13 -5.56 21.30
N TYR A 179 -18.19 -4.79 21.85
CA TYR A 179 -18.45 -3.74 22.85
C TYR A 179 -19.01 -2.44 22.23
N ILE A 180 -18.83 -2.18 20.93
CA ILE A 180 -19.32 -0.95 20.27
C ILE A 180 -20.84 -0.83 20.37
N ALA A 181 -21.56 -1.95 20.23
CA ALA A 181 -23.02 -1.95 20.37
C ALA A 181 -23.47 -1.51 21.77
N GLY A 182 -22.76 -1.94 22.81
CA GLY A 182 -23.00 -1.51 24.19
C GLY A 182 -22.65 -0.04 24.40
N TRP A 183 -21.47 0.36 23.95
CA TRP A 183 -20.98 1.74 24.02
C TRP A 183 -21.92 2.75 23.33
N SER A 184 -22.46 2.39 22.17
CA SER A 184 -23.32 3.30 21.39
C SER A 184 -24.73 3.49 21.95
N LYS A 185 -25.19 2.60 22.84
CA LYS A 185 -26.59 2.53 23.28
C LYS A 185 -27.01 3.73 24.12
N ASP A 186 -26.08 4.25 24.92
CA ASP A 186 -26.35 5.32 25.88
C ASP A 186 -25.80 6.69 25.39
N LYS A 187 -25.42 6.79 24.10
CA LYS A 187 -24.87 8.01 23.50
C LYS A 187 -25.83 8.68 22.53
N GLU A 188 -25.78 10.00 22.50
CA GLU A 188 -26.53 10.81 21.55
C GLU A 188 -25.98 10.64 20.13
N VAL A 189 -26.84 10.76 19.12
CA VAL A 189 -26.44 10.58 17.71
C VAL A 189 -25.37 11.60 17.29
N SER A 190 -25.43 12.83 17.81
CA SER A 190 -24.39 13.83 17.56
C SER A 190 -23.04 13.42 18.14
N GLU A 191 -23.03 12.89 19.36
CA GLU A 191 -21.81 12.41 20.01
C GLU A 191 -21.18 11.24 19.22
N LEU A 192 -22.00 10.30 18.74
CA LEU A 192 -21.51 9.20 17.91
C LEU A 192 -20.89 9.70 16.60
N LYS A 193 -21.50 10.71 15.96
CA LYS A 193 -20.95 11.32 14.73
C LYS A 193 -19.63 12.02 15.00
N ASP A 194 -19.54 12.81 16.07
CA ASP A 194 -18.32 13.53 16.43
C ASP A 194 -17.18 12.54 16.69
N ASN A 195 -17.46 11.41 17.37
CA ASN A 195 -16.50 10.33 17.57
C ASN A 195 -16.04 9.70 16.25
N LEU A 196 -16.97 9.37 15.34
CA LEU A 196 -16.63 8.78 14.05
C LEU A 196 -15.80 9.73 13.17
N GLU A 197 -16.14 11.02 13.15
CA GLU A 197 -15.38 12.03 12.43
C GLU A 197 -13.97 12.19 13.01
N LEU A 198 -13.85 12.16 14.34
CA LEU A 198 -12.57 12.22 15.03
C LEU A 198 -11.70 10.99 14.74
N ILE A 199 -12.27 9.78 14.79
CA ILE A 199 -11.60 8.51 14.44
C ILE A 199 -11.08 8.59 13.01
N LYS A 200 -11.97 8.88 12.06
CA LYS A 200 -11.61 8.97 10.64
C LYS A 200 -10.50 9.98 10.39
N LYS A 201 -10.64 11.20 10.91
CA LYS A 201 -9.65 12.27 10.74
C LYS A 201 -8.28 11.87 11.29
N THR A 202 -8.26 11.15 12.40
CA THR A 202 -7.03 10.71 13.05
C THR A 202 -6.38 9.57 12.29
N ALA A 203 -7.17 8.59 11.84
CA ALA A 203 -6.69 7.52 10.97
C ALA A 203 -6.12 8.07 9.65
N ASP A 204 -6.84 8.98 8.98
CA ASP A 204 -6.39 9.64 7.75
C ASP A 204 -5.05 10.36 7.96
N LYS A 205 -4.89 11.03 9.12
CA LYS A 205 -3.63 11.70 9.48
C LYS A 205 -2.49 10.70 9.69
N ILE A 206 -2.70 9.68 10.51
CA ILE A 206 -1.66 8.67 10.81
C ILE A 206 -1.22 7.97 9.53
N THR A 207 -2.16 7.52 8.70
CA THR A 207 -1.86 6.89 7.41
C THR A 207 -1.07 7.84 6.49
N SER A 208 -1.46 9.12 6.41
CA SER A 208 -0.74 10.10 5.59
C SER A 208 0.69 10.37 6.07
N ASP A 209 0.90 10.37 7.39
CA ASP A 209 2.22 10.56 7.99
C ASP A 209 3.12 9.34 7.72
N ILE A 210 2.57 8.12 7.83
CA ILE A 210 3.26 6.88 7.46
C ILE A 210 3.64 6.90 5.98
N ASP A 211 2.68 7.17 5.08
CA ASP A 211 2.93 7.26 3.64
C ASP A 211 4.04 8.27 3.30
N SER A 212 4.06 9.40 4.00
CA SER A 212 5.06 10.45 3.78
C SER A 212 6.44 9.98 4.22
N TYR A 213 6.54 9.35 5.39
CA TYR A 213 7.78 8.76 5.89
C TYR A 213 8.32 7.70 4.92
N MET A 214 7.47 6.75 4.50
CA MET A 214 7.85 5.69 3.57
C MET A 214 8.41 6.28 2.26
N LYS A 215 7.74 7.29 1.69
CA LYS A 215 8.22 7.99 0.48
C LYS A 215 9.57 8.69 0.67
N GLU A 216 9.87 9.19 1.86
CA GLU A 216 11.16 9.82 2.16
C GLU A 216 12.27 8.78 2.32
N VAL A 217 12.00 7.67 3.00
CA VAL A 217 12.92 6.54 3.11
C VAL A 217 13.26 5.98 1.73
N PHE A 218 12.26 5.71 0.89
CA PHE A 218 12.51 5.26 -0.48
C PHE A 218 13.36 6.25 -1.29
N LYS A 219 13.15 7.56 -1.15
CA LYS A 219 14.01 8.57 -1.81
C LYS A 219 15.44 8.56 -1.27
N HIS A 220 15.64 8.32 0.02
CA HIS A 220 16.96 8.30 0.65
C HIS A 220 17.71 7.01 0.35
N GLU A 221 17.04 5.86 0.33
CA GLU A 221 17.58 4.58 -0.15
C GLU A 221 18.00 4.68 -1.61
N GLN A 222 17.19 5.32 -2.46
CA GLN A 222 17.55 5.59 -3.86
C GLN A 222 18.74 6.55 -4.02
N LYS A 223 19.02 7.41 -3.04
CA LYS A 223 20.11 8.40 -3.09
C LYS A 223 21.40 7.91 -2.42
N SER A 224 21.28 7.01 -1.44
CA SER A 224 22.40 6.37 -0.74
C SER A 224 23.02 5.23 -1.58
N THR A 225 22.22 4.54 -2.39
CA THR A 225 22.71 3.59 -3.41
C THR A 225 23.50 4.25 -4.54
N ASP A 226 23.43 5.58 -4.70
CA ASP A 226 24.22 6.35 -5.67
C ASP A 226 25.55 6.90 -5.10
N ILE A 227 25.80 6.84 -3.78
CA ILE A 227 26.89 7.60 -3.14
C ILE A 227 28.02 6.74 -2.53
N ASP A 228 27.84 5.43 -2.27
CA ASP A 228 28.91 4.65 -1.60
C ASP A 228 29.02 3.19 -2.07
N SER A 229 29.42 2.98 -3.32
CA SER A 229 30.11 1.74 -3.71
C SER A 229 31.37 2.08 -4.49
N ASP A 230 32.50 1.47 -4.11
CA ASP A 230 33.73 1.39 -4.92
C ASP A 230 33.52 0.59 -6.23
N VAL A 231 32.26 0.33 -6.60
CA VAL A 231 31.82 -0.47 -7.73
C VAL A 231 30.89 0.38 -8.58
N GLU A 232 31.24 0.56 -9.84
CA GLU A 232 30.39 1.12 -10.88
C GLU A 232 29.63 -0.02 -11.55
N VAL A 233 28.38 0.23 -11.95
CA VAL A 233 27.50 -0.79 -12.53
C VAL A 233 26.97 -0.27 -13.86
N TYR A 234 27.07 -1.09 -14.90
CA TYR A 234 26.70 -0.77 -16.27
C TYR A 234 25.99 -1.94 -16.94
N PHE A 235 25.22 -1.64 -17.99
CA PHE A 235 24.80 -2.64 -18.96
C PHE A 235 25.89 -2.89 -20.01
N THR A 236 25.82 -4.08 -20.60
CA THR A 236 26.60 -4.46 -21.78
C THR A 236 25.66 -4.98 -22.85
N VAL A 237 25.92 -4.69 -24.12
CA VAL A 237 25.18 -5.26 -25.25
C VAL A 237 26.16 -5.94 -26.19
N ALA A 238 25.93 -7.23 -26.41
CA ALA A 238 26.76 -8.07 -27.26
C ALA A 238 25.97 -8.52 -28.49
N GLU A 239 26.58 -8.43 -29.66
CA GLU A 239 26.07 -9.08 -30.86
C GLU A 239 26.18 -10.60 -30.74
N CYS A 240 27.13 -11.11 -29.94
CA CYS A 240 27.35 -12.53 -29.66
C CYS A 240 27.72 -12.81 -28.20
N SER A 241 26.87 -13.54 -27.49
CA SER A 241 27.09 -13.99 -26.11
C SER A 241 28.17 -15.07 -25.96
N GLU A 242 28.51 -15.79 -27.04
CA GLU A 242 29.53 -16.85 -27.00
C GLU A 242 30.95 -16.30 -27.19
N PHE A 243 31.07 -15.18 -27.89
CA PHE A 243 32.34 -14.57 -28.27
C PHE A 243 32.19 -13.04 -28.30
N HIS A 244 32.00 -12.42 -27.14
CA HIS A 244 31.82 -10.96 -27.01
C HIS A 244 32.92 -10.16 -27.72
N SER A 245 34.16 -10.65 -27.71
CA SER A 245 35.33 -9.99 -28.32
C SER A 245 35.45 -10.17 -29.85
N MET A 246 34.62 -11.01 -30.47
CA MET A 246 34.70 -11.32 -31.91
C MET A 246 33.60 -10.67 -32.75
N ALA A 247 32.61 -10.04 -32.12
CA ALA A 247 31.52 -9.31 -32.75
C ALA A 247 31.36 -7.91 -32.14
N GLY A 248 30.33 -7.15 -32.52
CA GLY A 248 30.05 -5.87 -31.87
C GLY A 248 29.75 -6.06 -30.38
N TYR A 249 30.45 -5.31 -29.54
CA TYR A 249 30.28 -5.31 -28.09
C TYR A 249 30.31 -3.88 -27.59
N THR A 250 29.25 -3.48 -26.89
CA THR A 250 29.14 -2.15 -26.29
C THR A 250 29.07 -2.32 -24.78
N GLU A 251 30.00 -1.71 -24.08
CA GLU A 251 30.12 -1.72 -22.62
C GLU A 251 29.83 -0.34 -22.03
N LYS A 252 29.75 -0.28 -20.69
CA LYS A 252 29.57 0.97 -19.94
C LYS A 252 28.29 1.75 -20.30
N ILE A 253 27.21 1.03 -20.59
CA ILE A 253 25.90 1.62 -20.88
C ILE A 253 25.18 1.92 -19.56
N GLU A 254 24.78 3.17 -19.33
CA GLU A 254 24.23 3.60 -18.04
C GLU A 254 22.71 3.38 -17.92
N SER A 255 21.98 3.34 -19.04
CA SER A 255 20.52 3.29 -19.06
C SER A 255 19.97 2.03 -19.73
N ALA A 256 18.85 1.54 -19.20
CA ALA A 256 18.20 0.33 -19.73
C ALA A 256 17.58 0.61 -21.12
N GLU A 257 17.10 1.83 -21.36
CA GLU A 257 16.54 2.29 -22.62
C GLU A 257 17.59 2.30 -23.73
N GLU A 258 18.80 2.77 -23.43
CA GLU A 258 19.93 2.73 -24.37
C GLU A 258 20.35 1.29 -24.66
N ALA A 259 20.49 0.46 -23.63
CA ALA A 259 20.82 -0.96 -23.80
C ALA A 259 19.79 -1.69 -24.68
N LYS A 260 18.49 -1.45 -24.44
CA LYS A 260 17.40 -1.97 -25.28
C LYS A 260 17.50 -1.46 -26.71
N GLY A 261 17.73 -0.16 -26.91
CA GLY A 261 17.85 0.44 -28.23
C GLY A 261 18.98 -0.16 -29.05
N ILE A 262 20.15 -0.36 -28.44
CA ILE A 262 21.30 -1.03 -29.09
C ILE A 262 20.93 -2.48 -29.41
N PHE A 263 20.38 -3.22 -28.46
CA PHE A 263 20.00 -4.62 -28.64
C PHE A 263 18.97 -4.82 -29.77
N GLU A 264 17.95 -3.97 -29.86
CA GLU A 264 16.93 -4.02 -30.90
C GLU A 264 17.44 -3.59 -32.29
N SER A 265 18.56 -2.85 -32.33
CA SER A 265 19.21 -2.45 -33.57
C SER A 265 20.07 -3.55 -34.22
N ILE A 266 20.38 -4.62 -33.47
CA ILE A 266 21.19 -5.74 -33.96
C ILE A 266 20.45 -6.45 -35.12
N PRO A 267 21.06 -6.58 -36.31
CA PRO A 267 20.41 -7.20 -37.46
C PRO A 267 19.97 -8.65 -37.17
N LYS A 268 18.68 -8.94 -37.36
CA LYS A 268 18.09 -10.27 -37.12
C LYS A 268 18.67 -11.37 -38.02
N GLU A 269 19.31 -11.01 -39.14
CA GLU A 269 19.92 -11.96 -40.07
C GLU A 269 21.21 -12.61 -39.52
N MET A 270 21.77 -12.11 -38.42
CA MET A 270 22.96 -12.63 -37.74
C MET A 270 22.65 -13.87 -36.86
N TYR A 271 21.82 -14.80 -37.32
CA TYR A 271 21.28 -15.96 -36.54
C TYR A 271 22.34 -16.88 -35.90
N SER A 272 23.61 -16.78 -36.28
CA SER A 272 24.72 -17.52 -35.65
C SER A 272 25.20 -16.89 -34.35
N TYR A 273 25.00 -15.59 -34.16
CA TYR A 273 25.43 -14.86 -32.98
C TYR A 273 24.22 -14.73 -32.04
N ILE A 274 24.36 -15.16 -30.80
CA ILE A 274 23.31 -15.06 -29.78
C ILE A 274 23.38 -13.64 -29.22
N PRO A 275 22.55 -12.66 -29.65
CA PRO A 275 22.64 -11.32 -29.10
C PRO A 275 22.25 -11.34 -27.62
N ALA A 276 22.93 -10.50 -26.84
CA ALA A 276 22.74 -10.44 -25.40
C ALA A 276 22.70 -9.03 -24.83
N ILE A 277 21.89 -8.86 -23.78
CA ILE A 277 22.03 -7.75 -22.82
C ILE A 277 22.55 -8.37 -21.52
N GLY A 278 23.64 -7.82 -21.01
CA GLY A 278 24.25 -8.23 -19.75
C GLY A 278 24.39 -7.07 -18.77
N ILE A 279 24.85 -7.41 -17.57
CA ILE A 279 25.19 -6.47 -16.51
C ILE A 279 26.65 -6.66 -16.12
N GLN A 280 27.35 -5.56 -15.91
CA GLN A 280 28.79 -5.51 -15.65
C GLN A 280 29.06 -4.64 -14.41
N LEU A 281 29.88 -5.16 -13.50
CA LEU A 281 30.39 -4.45 -12.34
C LEU A 281 31.86 -4.13 -12.57
N ILE A 282 32.24 -2.88 -12.35
CA ILE A 282 33.60 -2.36 -12.55
C ILE A 282 34.09 -1.80 -11.22
N ASP A 283 35.29 -2.19 -10.80
CA ASP A 283 35.93 -1.58 -9.64
C ASP A 283 36.34 -0.14 -10.00
N LYS A 284 35.81 0.83 -9.25
CA LYS A 284 35.97 2.27 -9.50
C LYS A 284 37.40 2.75 -9.32
N LYS A 285 38.21 2.05 -8.51
CA LYS A 285 39.58 2.44 -8.18
C LYS A 285 40.58 1.96 -9.24
N THR A 286 40.38 0.75 -9.72
CA THR A 286 41.27 0.08 -10.68
C THR A 286 40.78 0.21 -12.12
N GLY A 287 39.48 0.39 -12.31
CA GLY A 287 38.81 0.33 -13.61
C GLY A 287 38.69 -1.08 -14.17
N GLU A 288 39.00 -2.11 -13.37
CA GLU A 288 38.94 -3.51 -13.78
C GLU A 288 37.51 -4.06 -13.65
N GLU A 289 37.15 -4.96 -14.56
CA GLU A 289 35.89 -5.71 -14.45
C GLU A 289 35.95 -6.64 -13.24
N ILE A 290 34.98 -6.49 -12.34
CA ILE A 290 34.76 -7.42 -11.23
C ILE A 290 34.02 -8.64 -11.75
N THR A 291 32.91 -8.40 -12.45
CA THR A 291 32.12 -9.47 -13.06
C THR A 291 31.24 -8.95 -14.18
N GLN A 292 30.91 -9.82 -15.13
CA GLN A 292 29.94 -9.59 -16.18
C GLN A 292 29.04 -10.83 -16.34
N CYS A 293 27.74 -10.61 -16.52
CA CYS A 293 26.80 -11.70 -16.78
C CYS A 293 25.76 -11.27 -17.82
N ASP A 294 25.58 -12.09 -18.85
CA ASP A 294 24.46 -11.94 -19.80
C ASP A 294 23.15 -12.38 -19.15
N VAL A 295 22.13 -11.53 -19.24
CA VAL A 295 20.83 -11.73 -18.57
C VAL A 295 19.71 -11.97 -19.58
N ILE A 296 19.72 -11.24 -20.70
CA ILE A 296 18.79 -11.47 -21.81
C ILE A 296 19.58 -12.02 -22.97
N ASN A 297 19.21 -13.21 -23.48
CA ASN A 297 19.82 -13.85 -24.63
C ASN A 297 18.75 -14.17 -25.67
N ARG A 298 18.90 -13.69 -26.92
CA ARG A 298 17.89 -13.90 -28.00
C ARG A 298 16.44 -13.55 -27.61
N GLY A 299 16.26 -12.57 -26.73
CA GLY A 299 14.93 -12.20 -26.23
C GLY A 299 14.33 -13.18 -25.22
N VAL A 300 15.17 -13.95 -24.53
CA VAL A 300 14.82 -14.75 -23.36
C VAL A 300 15.62 -14.21 -22.18
N ALA A 301 14.95 -13.81 -21.11
CA ALA A 301 15.57 -13.46 -19.84
C ALA A 301 15.89 -14.75 -19.07
N ASN A 302 17.18 -15.05 -18.88
CA ASN A 302 17.64 -16.22 -18.13
C ASN A 302 18.25 -15.77 -16.79
N TYR A 303 17.48 -15.95 -15.72
CA TYR A 303 17.90 -15.58 -14.37
C TYR A 303 18.54 -16.73 -13.60
N ASP A 304 18.44 -17.98 -14.08
CA ASP A 304 19.10 -19.14 -13.45
C ASP A 304 20.62 -18.94 -13.34
N MET A 305 21.23 -18.19 -14.26
CA MET A 305 22.66 -17.92 -14.20
C MET A 305 23.03 -16.89 -13.12
N LEU A 306 22.14 -15.95 -12.80
CA LEU A 306 22.42 -14.90 -11.81
C LEU A 306 22.71 -15.48 -10.42
N GLN A 307 22.14 -16.63 -10.06
CA GLN A 307 22.39 -17.29 -8.78
C GLN A 307 23.88 -17.61 -8.52
N TYR A 308 24.70 -17.65 -9.56
CA TYR A 308 26.14 -17.89 -9.47
C TYR A 308 26.97 -16.62 -9.36
N TYR A 309 26.36 -15.44 -9.46
CA TYR A 309 27.01 -14.13 -9.41
C TYR A 309 26.55 -13.37 -8.17
N SER A 310 27.08 -13.77 -7.00
CA SER A 310 26.81 -13.13 -5.71
C SER A 310 27.04 -11.62 -5.75
N GLU A 311 28.09 -11.18 -6.44
CA GLU A 311 28.48 -9.79 -6.59
C GLU A 311 27.40 -8.96 -7.29
N ILE A 312 26.63 -9.57 -8.20
CA ILE A 312 25.50 -8.92 -8.88
C ILE A 312 24.26 -8.94 -7.99
N ILE A 313 23.91 -10.10 -7.43
CA ILE A 313 22.69 -10.26 -6.60
C ILE A 313 22.75 -9.40 -5.34
N GLU A 314 23.90 -9.33 -4.69
CA GLU A 314 24.10 -8.57 -3.46
C GLU A 314 24.30 -7.07 -3.73
N ASN A 315 24.44 -6.64 -4.99
CA ASN A 315 24.61 -5.24 -5.35
C ASN A 315 23.25 -4.57 -5.62
N PRO A 316 22.78 -3.65 -4.76
CA PRO A 316 21.45 -3.05 -4.91
C PRO A 316 21.30 -2.23 -6.19
N LYS A 317 22.37 -1.57 -6.64
CA LYS A 317 22.36 -0.79 -7.89
C LYS A 317 22.21 -1.73 -9.10
N ALA A 318 22.88 -2.87 -9.09
CA ALA A 318 22.74 -3.88 -10.13
C ALA A 318 21.33 -4.45 -10.18
N MET A 319 20.77 -4.81 -9.03
CA MET A 319 19.40 -5.32 -8.90
C MET A 319 18.35 -4.31 -9.39
N LYS A 320 18.52 -3.03 -9.07
CA LYS A 320 17.66 -1.94 -9.55
C LYS A 320 17.77 -1.73 -11.07
N MET A 321 18.98 -1.82 -11.62
CA MET A 321 19.18 -1.75 -13.08
C MET A 321 18.47 -2.92 -13.78
N LEU A 322 18.60 -4.14 -13.26
CA LEU A 322 17.89 -5.31 -13.78
C LEU A 322 16.37 -5.17 -13.68
N GLY A 323 15.84 -4.59 -12.60
CA GLY A 323 14.41 -4.28 -12.46
C GLY A 323 13.90 -3.36 -13.58
N LYS A 324 14.60 -2.24 -13.81
CA LYS A 324 14.29 -1.32 -14.93
C LYS A 324 14.36 -1.99 -16.30
N LEU A 325 15.35 -2.86 -16.51
CA LEU A 325 15.45 -3.63 -17.75
C LEU A 325 14.25 -4.54 -17.94
N ALA A 326 13.82 -5.25 -16.90
CA ALA A 326 12.65 -6.13 -16.94
C ALA A 326 11.35 -5.37 -17.28
N GLU A 327 11.15 -4.16 -16.74
CA GLU A 327 10.00 -3.30 -17.04
C GLU A 327 9.91 -2.92 -18.53
N LEU A 328 11.04 -2.78 -19.23
CA LEU A 328 11.10 -2.47 -20.66
C LEU A 328 10.82 -3.69 -21.56
N PHE A 329 10.79 -4.90 -20.98
CA PHE A 329 10.59 -6.17 -21.67
C PHE A 329 9.43 -6.99 -21.04
N PRO A 330 8.20 -6.44 -20.96
CA PRO A 330 7.10 -7.05 -20.19
C PRO A 330 6.61 -8.41 -20.71
N ASP A 331 6.81 -8.69 -22.00
CA ASP A 331 6.38 -9.93 -22.65
C ASP A 331 7.54 -10.92 -22.90
N ILE A 332 8.73 -10.66 -22.33
CA ILE A 332 9.89 -11.51 -22.56
C ILE A 332 9.71 -12.88 -21.93
N GLU A 333 10.20 -13.92 -22.60
CA GLU A 333 10.22 -15.26 -22.02
C GLU A 333 11.23 -15.27 -20.87
N VAL A 334 10.83 -15.77 -19.70
CA VAL A 334 11.68 -15.88 -18.51
C VAL A 334 11.98 -17.34 -18.23
N VAL A 335 13.27 -17.63 -18.04
CA VAL A 335 13.80 -18.93 -17.61
C VAL A 335 14.48 -18.73 -16.25
N GLY A 336 14.12 -19.59 -15.30
CA GLY A 336 14.62 -19.56 -13.93
C GLY A 336 13.76 -18.77 -12.95
N GLU A 337 14.18 -18.78 -11.68
CA GLU A 337 13.56 -17.97 -10.64
C GLU A 337 14.16 -16.56 -10.70
N ALA A 338 13.33 -15.56 -10.99
CA ALA A 338 13.78 -14.18 -10.99
C ALA A 338 14.19 -13.81 -9.55
N PRO A 339 15.38 -13.23 -9.33
CA PRO A 339 15.73 -12.70 -8.02
C PRO A 339 14.72 -11.61 -7.62
N ALA A 340 14.67 -11.23 -6.34
CA ALA A 340 13.83 -10.13 -5.86
C ALA A 340 14.31 -8.81 -6.50
N LEU A 341 13.85 -8.56 -7.73
CA LEU A 341 14.12 -7.34 -8.47
C LEU A 341 13.29 -6.22 -7.85
N ASP A 342 13.90 -5.05 -7.67
CA ASP A 342 13.24 -3.82 -7.22
C ASP A 342 12.37 -3.27 -8.35
N ILE A 343 11.23 -3.92 -8.58
CA ILE A 343 10.22 -3.59 -9.60
C ILE A 343 9.08 -2.81 -8.96
N ALA A 344 8.65 -1.72 -9.60
CA ALA A 344 7.48 -0.97 -9.16
C ALA A 344 6.20 -1.76 -9.51
N GLU A 345 5.75 -2.62 -8.59
CA GLU A 345 4.63 -3.58 -8.72
C GLU A 345 4.77 -4.63 -9.85
N PRO A 346 4.41 -5.91 -9.61
CA PRO A 346 4.82 -6.99 -10.49
C PRO A 346 3.97 -7.12 -11.76
N CYS A 347 4.56 -6.76 -12.91
CA CYS A 347 4.22 -7.32 -14.22
C CYS A 347 4.98 -8.64 -14.47
N LEU A 348 4.95 -9.58 -13.52
CA LEU A 348 5.49 -10.94 -13.69
C LEU A 348 4.50 -11.95 -13.12
N ALA A 349 3.32 -12.01 -13.72
CA ALA A 349 2.49 -13.20 -13.65
C ALA A 349 3.23 -14.34 -14.37
N VAL A 350 3.86 -15.22 -13.61
CA VAL A 350 4.28 -16.55 -14.08
C VAL A 350 3.04 -17.22 -14.66
N ARG A 351 2.90 -17.19 -15.99
CA ARG A 351 1.85 -17.85 -16.75
C ARG A 351 1.97 -19.38 -16.55
N LYS A 352 1.31 -19.92 -15.52
CA LYS A 352 0.90 -21.33 -15.54
C LYS A 352 -0.25 -21.44 -16.54
N LYS A 353 0.00 -22.18 -17.63
CA LYS A 353 -0.97 -22.45 -18.71
C LYS A 353 -2.32 -22.91 -18.14
N PRO A 354 -3.45 -22.42 -18.68
CA PRO A 354 -4.76 -22.92 -18.30
C PRO A 354 -5.01 -24.30 -18.91
N ASP A 355 -5.13 -25.31 -18.07
CA ASP A 355 -5.66 -26.59 -18.49
C ASP A 355 -7.16 -26.46 -18.82
N LYS A 356 -7.47 -26.90 -20.03
CA LYS A 356 -8.81 -26.97 -20.62
C LYS A 356 -9.72 -27.84 -19.74
N PHE A 357 -10.78 -27.29 -19.14
CA PHE A 357 -12.00 -28.06 -18.88
C PHE A 357 -13.27 -27.19 -18.94
N PHE A 358 -13.96 -27.32 -20.09
CA PHE A 358 -15.42 -27.28 -20.29
C PHE A 358 -16.26 -26.00 -20.10
N LYS A 359 -16.61 -25.43 -21.26
CA LYS A 359 -17.96 -24.96 -21.67
C LYS A 359 -19.13 -25.66 -20.95
N LYS A 360 -20.14 -24.88 -20.51
CA LYS A 360 -21.56 -24.97 -20.98
C LYS A 360 -22.49 -23.91 -20.34
N ILE A 361 -23.20 -23.18 -21.22
CA ILE A 361 -24.66 -22.84 -21.20
C ILE A 361 -25.12 -21.82 -20.12
N VAL A 362 -25.46 -20.56 -20.45
CA VAL A 362 -26.66 -20.02 -21.16
C VAL A 362 -28.00 -20.33 -20.46
N MET A 363 -28.64 -19.27 -19.95
CA MET A 363 -30.08 -19.10 -19.67
C MET A 363 -30.79 -20.17 -18.80
N GLY A 364 -31.27 -19.71 -17.66
CA GLY A 364 -32.32 -20.30 -16.83
C GLY A 364 -32.79 -19.26 -15.83
#